data_AF-A0A7T5RR01-F1
#
_entry.id   AF-A0A7T5RR01-F1
#
_cell.length_a   1.000
_cell.length_b   1.000
_cell.length_c   1.000
_cell.angle_alpha   90.00
_cell.angle_beta   90.00
_cell.angle_gamma   90.00
#
_symmetry.space_group_name_H-M   'P 1'
#
loop_
_entity.id
_entity.type
_entity.pdbx_description
1 polymer ?
#
loop_
_entity_poly.entity_id
_entity_poly.type
_entity_poly.pdbx_seq_one_letter_code
_entity_poly.pdbx_strand_id
1 'polypeptide(L)'
;MKVHWMRYLVGDAGHLQRTYLAVLTASKYRALSIRPLCELFIEKYGGLTVEGPRKRGLLDSEWRSAEPHFSFARELDFLEGRRLERWDVTFGAGRTFLTLWEAKQRQTELLLHQFLTHDRTFSLPFLSRLVDADYDFGRGRFKGLEGLAREVWEEIWKAHRYELVALEPPLPDSVKVTERTLLHHASARIRFLNRMDGLALNIDVLRRLTEGFQGTEDSDRMPADSFARIKAATSGLAPAEATANELHAALMDAYQTLQKAGYMSGYGAYLLVNQKLPANRYVAWETLVNHARVGEGFVWKSSFRSDDFLLGISPQKKVAM
;
A
#
# COMPACT_ATOMS: atom_id res chain seq x y z
N MET A 1 -15.71 -7.96 12.15
CA MET A 1 -15.88 -7.03 11.03
C MET A 1 -15.04 -5.81 11.32
N LYS A 2 -14.10 -5.50 10.43
CA LYS A 2 -13.15 -4.40 10.59
C LYS A 2 -13.25 -3.51 9.36
N VAL A 3 -13.41 -2.21 9.57
CA VAL A 3 -13.36 -1.23 8.49
C VAL A 3 -11.91 -1.01 8.04
N HIS A 4 -11.66 -1.15 6.75
CA HIS A 4 -10.38 -0.86 6.10
C HIS A 4 -10.51 0.46 5.33
N TRP A 5 -10.04 1.54 5.95
CA TRP A 5 -10.21 2.90 5.44
C TRP A 5 -8.95 3.75 5.66
N MET A 6 -8.44 4.32 4.57
CA MET A 6 -7.37 5.33 4.59
C MET A 6 -7.92 6.72 4.90
N ARG A 7 -7.47 7.30 6.01
CA ARG A 7 -8.09 8.49 6.60
C ARG A 7 -7.45 9.80 6.18
N TYR A 8 -6.13 9.81 6.02
CA TYR A 8 -5.37 11.05 5.81
C TYR A 8 -5.00 11.19 4.34
N LEU A 9 -6.03 11.39 3.52
CA LEU A 9 -5.89 11.58 2.10
C LEU A 9 -6.12 13.05 1.77
N VAL A 10 -5.09 13.68 1.21
CA VAL A 10 -5.14 15.02 0.61
C VAL A 10 -4.99 14.83 -0.89
N GLY A 11 -5.62 15.66 -1.72
CA GLY A 11 -5.74 15.41 -3.16
C GLY A 11 -4.43 15.30 -3.97
N ASP A 12 -3.28 15.70 -3.42
CA ASP A 12 -1.95 15.49 -4.02
C ASP A 12 -1.25 14.22 -3.51
N ALA A 13 -1.80 13.54 -2.51
CA ALA A 13 -1.43 12.18 -2.15
C ALA A 13 -1.66 11.22 -3.33
N GLY A 14 -0.91 10.12 -3.40
CA GLY A 14 -1.00 9.14 -4.49
C GLY A 14 0.08 9.25 -5.57
N HIS A 15 0.90 10.31 -5.58
CA HIS A 15 2.08 10.36 -6.44
C HIS A 15 3.16 9.38 -5.94
N LEU A 16 3.51 8.35 -6.72
CA LEU A 16 4.39 7.26 -6.29
C LEU A 16 5.82 7.71 -5.99
N GLN A 17 6.45 8.47 -6.89
CA GLN A 17 7.82 8.95 -6.66
C GLN A 17 7.95 9.81 -5.40
N ARG A 18 6.95 10.66 -5.11
CA ARG A 18 6.92 11.45 -3.89
C ARG A 18 6.64 10.60 -2.65
N THR A 19 5.77 9.59 -2.78
CA THR A 19 5.55 8.61 -1.70
C THR A 19 6.84 7.85 -1.39
N TYR A 20 7.58 7.39 -2.41
CA TYR A 20 8.91 6.81 -2.26
C TYR A 20 9.88 7.75 -1.54
N LEU A 21 9.98 9.01 -1.97
CA LEU A 21 10.88 9.96 -1.35
C LEU A 21 10.52 10.24 0.12
N ALA A 22 9.23 10.20 0.48
CA ALA A 22 8.78 10.31 1.87
C ALA A 22 9.26 9.09 2.68
N VAL A 23 9.04 7.87 2.19
CA VAL A 23 9.51 6.64 2.86
C VAL A 23 11.03 6.60 2.99
N LEU A 24 11.76 7.02 1.95
CA LEU A 24 13.21 7.09 1.96
C LEU A 24 13.73 8.11 2.98
N THR A 25 13.06 9.26 3.08
CA THR A 25 13.41 10.31 4.05
C THR A 25 13.20 9.83 5.48
N ALA A 26 12.04 9.22 5.76
CA ALA A 26 11.77 8.57 7.04
C ALA A 26 12.84 7.52 7.40
N SER A 27 13.20 6.64 6.45
CA SER A 27 14.21 5.59 6.62
C SER A 27 15.57 6.12 7.06
N LYS A 28 16.00 7.24 6.46
CA LYS A 28 17.32 7.83 6.64
C LYS A 28 17.44 8.65 7.92
N TYR A 29 16.42 9.39 8.29
CA TYR A 29 16.52 10.40 9.36
C TYR A 29 15.82 10.02 10.67
N ARG A 30 14.81 9.13 10.64
CA ARG A 30 14.15 8.59 11.85
C ARG A 30 13.78 9.66 12.88
N ALA A 31 13.13 10.72 12.43
CA ALA A 31 12.72 11.82 13.31
C ALA A 31 11.43 11.46 14.08
N LEU A 32 11.32 12.01 15.29
CA LEU A 32 10.13 11.85 16.15
C LEU A 32 8.94 12.71 15.67
N SER A 33 9.22 13.80 14.97
CA SER A 33 8.18 14.69 14.42
C SER A 33 8.14 14.62 12.90
N ILE A 34 6.94 14.80 12.34
CA ILE A 34 6.73 14.85 10.88
C ILE A 34 7.37 16.10 10.26
N ARG A 35 7.40 17.23 11.00
CA ARG A 35 7.83 18.52 10.46
C ARG A 35 9.28 18.49 9.94
N PRO A 36 10.29 18.03 10.72
CA PRO A 36 11.66 17.89 10.21
C PRO A 36 11.77 16.98 8.97
N LEU A 37 10.97 15.90 8.92
CA LEU A 37 10.96 15.01 7.75
C LEU A 37 10.40 15.71 6.51
N CYS A 38 9.34 16.49 6.68
CA CYS A 38 8.75 17.28 5.60
C CYS A 38 9.70 18.38 5.10
N GLU A 39 10.43 19.06 5.99
CA GLU A 39 11.45 20.06 5.61
C GLU A 39 12.57 19.41 4.78
N LEU A 40 13.12 18.28 5.25
CA LEU A 40 14.15 17.51 4.54
C LEU A 40 13.64 16.92 3.21
N PHE A 41 12.38 16.50 3.17
CA PHE A 41 11.74 16.02 1.94
C PHE A 41 11.70 17.13 0.88
N ILE A 42 11.26 18.33 1.26
CA ILE A 42 11.12 19.47 0.34
C ILE A 42 12.48 19.87 -0.22
N GLU A 43 13.51 19.96 0.62
CA GLU A 43 14.88 20.25 0.22
C GLU A 43 15.36 19.26 -0.87
N LYS A 44 15.18 17.96 -0.61
CA LYS A 44 15.58 16.90 -1.55
C LYS A 44 14.75 16.89 -2.82
N TYR A 45 13.44 17.06 -2.72
CA TYR A 45 12.56 17.06 -3.87
C TYR A 45 12.85 18.27 -4.78
N GLY A 46 13.08 19.45 -4.20
CA GLY A 46 13.45 20.65 -4.92
C GLY A 46 14.72 20.47 -5.77
N GLY A 47 15.73 19.76 -5.22
CA GLY A 47 16.96 19.42 -5.95
C GLY A 47 16.80 18.39 -7.08
N LEU A 48 15.67 17.66 -7.14
CA LEU A 48 15.41 16.60 -8.12
C LEU A 48 14.47 17.02 -9.26
N THR A 49 13.79 18.17 -9.15
CA THR A 49 12.79 18.59 -10.14
C THR A 49 13.34 19.59 -11.16
N VAL A 50 13.07 19.35 -12.45
CA VAL A 50 13.40 20.26 -13.57
C VAL A 50 12.59 21.58 -13.49
N GLU A 51 11.45 21.56 -12.79
CA GLU A 51 10.61 22.74 -12.54
C GLU A 51 11.28 23.78 -11.62
N GLY A 52 12.40 23.44 -11.00
CA GLY A 52 13.22 24.33 -10.17
C GLY A 52 12.49 24.86 -8.93
N PRO A 53 13.05 25.88 -8.26
CA PRO A 53 12.47 26.50 -7.07
C PRO A 53 11.10 27.15 -7.29
N ARG A 54 10.56 27.21 -8.52
CA ARG A 54 9.41 28.04 -8.89
C ARG A 54 8.04 27.35 -8.81
N LYS A 55 7.97 26.09 -8.39
CA LYS A 55 6.69 25.40 -8.19
C LYS A 55 5.95 26.02 -6.99
N ARG A 56 4.69 26.46 -7.14
CA ARG A 56 3.88 27.07 -6.07
C ARG A 56 3.84 26.26 -4.75
N GLY A 57 3.99 24.92 -4.81
CA GLY A 57 4.05 24.05 -3.62
C GLY A 57 5.41 23.92 -2.94
N LEU A 58 6.46 24.56 -3.50
CA LEU A 58 7.81 24.66 -2.95
C LEU A 58 8.15 26.09 -2.49
N LEU A 59 7.39 27.09 -2.94
CA LEU A 59 7.63 28.51 -2.66
C LEU A 59 6.96 29.02 -1.38
N ASP A 60 5.70 28.62 -1.11
CA ASP A 60 4.86 29.28 -0.10
C ASP A 60 4.31 28.36 0.99
N SER A 61 4.51 27.04 0.90
CA SER A 61 4.04 26.12 1.95
C SER A 61 5.20 25.62 2.80
N GLU A 62 5.32 26.19 3.99
CA GLU A 62 6.07 25.65 5.13
C GLU A 62 5.72 24.17 5.31
N TRP A 63 6.56 23.23 4.84
CA TRP A 63 6.53 21.77 5.08
C TRP A 63 5.24 20.96 4.77
N ARG A 64 4.05 21.56 4.80
CA ARG A 64 2.72 20.93 4.68
C ARG A 64 2.42 20.39 3.29
N SER A 65 3.15 20.81 2.25
CA SER A 65 3.03 20.18 0.92
C SER A 65 3.62 18.77 0.87
N ALA A 66 4.54 18.43 1.79
CA ALA A 66 5.11 17.09 1.89
C ALA A 66 4.27 16.14 2.76
N GLU A 67 3.53 16.68 3.74
CA GLU A 67 2.70 15.92 4.68
C GLU A 67 1.73 14.92 4.03
N PRO A 68 1.05 15.24 2.90
CA PRO A 68 0.23 14.28 2.17
C PRO A 68 0.95 12.99 1.80
N HIS A 69 2.23 13.05 1.43
CA HIS A 69 3.00 11.89 0.98
C HIS A 69 3.43 11.00 2.14
N PHE A 70 3.83 11.61 3.27
CA PHE A 70 4.09 10.87 4.51
C PHE A 70 2.82 10.23 5.06
N SER A 71 1.71 10.97 5.06
CA SER A 71 0.41 10.46 5.49
C SER A 71 -0.01 9.28 4.63
N PHE A 72 0.06 9.41 3.31
CA PHE A 72 -0.29 8.32 2.39
C PHE A 72 0.61 7.09 2.56
N ALA A 73 1.93 7.28 2.68
CA ALA A 73 2.85 6.17 2.95
C ALA A 73 2.53 5.44 4.26
N ARG A 74 2.10 6.16 5.29
CA ARG A 74 1.64 5.58 6.56
C ARG A 74 0.31 4.85 6.41
N GLU A 75 -0.64 5.38 5.66
CA GLU A 75 -1.92 4.69 5.38
C GLU A 75 -1.70 3.40 4.56
N LEU A 76 -0.64 3.33 3.75
CA LEU A 76 -0.17 2.12 3.05
C LEU A 76 0.72 1.19 3.89
N ASP A 77 0.89 1.47 5.19
CA ASP A 77 1.73 0.70 6.11
C ASP A 77 3.21 0.62 5.72
N PHE A 78 3.71 1.59 4.94
CA PHE A 78 5.15 1.73 4.67
C PHE A 78 5.89 2.42 5.81
N LEU A 79 5.17 3.22 6.59
CA LEU A 79 5.67 3.90 7.79
C LEU A 79 4.91 3.42 9.02
N GLU A 80 5.61 3.28 10.13
CA GLU A 80 5.07 2.81 11.41
C GLU A 80 3.90 3.69 11.88
N GLY A 81 2.99 3.02 12.61
CA GLY A 81 1.69 3.57 12.99
C GLY A 81 1.75 4.60 14.13
N ARG A 82 0.66 5.38 14.23
CA ARG A 82 0.52 6.57 15.09
C ARG A 82 0.58 6.35 16.60
N ARG A 83 0.48 5.10 17.07
CA ARG A 83 0.59 4.80 18.51
C ARG A 83 1.98 5.08 19.06
N LEU A 84 2.96 5.17 18.18
CA LEU A 84 4.29 5.66 18.47
C LEU A 84 4.42 6.98 17.70
N GLU A 85 4.86 8.05 18.35
CA GLU A 85 5.26 9.30 17.67
C GLU A 85 6.57 9.07 16.88
N ARG A 86 6.58 8.07 16.01
CA ARG A 86 7.74 7.60 15.27
C ARG A 86 7.36 7.44 13.81
N TRP A 87 8.14 8.09 12.97
CA TRP A 87 8.02 8.02 11.52
C TRP A 87 9.14 7.15 10.98
N ASP A 88 9.14 5.89 11.43
CA ASP A 88 10.09 4.87 11.00
C ASP A 88 9.50 4.03 9.87
N VAL A 89 10.37 3.41 9.07
CA VAL A 89 9.93 2.47 8.02
C VAL A 89 9.54 1.15 8.66
N THR A 90 8.39 0.61 8.26
CA THR A 90 7.94 -0.69 8.76
C THR A 90 8.88 -1.81 8.33
N PHE A 91 9.12 -2.77 9.22
CA PHE A 91 10.03 -3.89 8.94
C PHE A 91 9.57 -4.77 7.77
N GLY A 92 8.26 -4.84 7.53
CA GLY A 92 7.62 -5.56 6.42
C GLY A 92 7.49 -4.73 5.16
N ALA A 93 6.30 -4.13 4.94
CA ALA A 93 5.93 -3.51 3.68
C ALA A 93 6.84 -2.34 3.27
N GLY A 94 7.21 -1.46 4.21
CA GLY A 94 8.02 -0.28 3.95
C GLY A 94 9.44 -0.61 3.48
N ARG A 95 10.12 -1.54 4.14
CA ARG A 95 11.45 -2.02 3.69
C ARG A 95 11.38 -2.69 2.33
N THR A 96 10.37 -3.53 2.12
CA THR A 96 10.16 -4.24 0.86
C THR A 96 9.94 -3.25 -0.29
N PHE A 97 9.13 -2.21 -0.06
CA PHE A 97 8.90 -1.14 -1.02
C PHE A 97 10.18 -0.39 -1.40
N LEU A 98 11.00 0.01 -0.41
CA LEU A 98 12.28 0.68 -0.67
C LEU A 98 13.22 -0.20 -1.49
N THR A 99 13.39 -1.46 -1.08
CA THR A 99 14.23 -2.44 -1.78
C THR A 99 13.84 -2.58 -3.26
N LEU A 100 12.55 -2.76 -3.53
CA LEU A 100 12.06 -2.90 -4.90
C LEU A 100 12.24 -1.63 -5.72
N TRP A 101 12.10 -0.46 -5.10
CA TRP A 101 12.28 0.83 -5.77
C TRP A 101 13.73 1.07 -6.16
N GLU A 102 14.66 0.80 -5.24
CA GLU A 102 16.10 0.91 -5.47
C GLU A 102 16.56 -0.06 -6.57
N ALA A 103 15.93 -1.24 -6.67
CA ALA A 103 16.14 -2.20 -7.75
C ALA A 103 15.50 -1.79 -9.10
N LYS A 104 14.85 -0.62 -9.19
CA LYS A 104 14.15 -0.10 -10.38
C LYS A 104 13.08 -1.04 -10.93
N GLN A 105 12.47 -1.86 -10.07
CA GLN A 105 11.36 -2.73 -10.45
C GLN A 105 10.05 -1.95 -10.44
N ARG A 106 9.03 -2.35 -11.20
CA ARG A 106 7.67 -1.80 -11.07
C ARG A 106 6.96 -2.54 -9.94
N GLN A 107 6.46 -1.85 -8.92
CA GLN A 107 5.86 -2.49 -7.72
C GLN A 107 4.33 -2.56 -7.76
N THR A 108 3.73 -2.81 -8.92
CA THR A 108 2.27 -2.68 -9.09
C THR A 108 1.48 -3.63 -8.19
N GLU A 109 1.87 -4.90 -8.13
CA GLU A 109 1.20 -5.92 -7.33
C GLU A 109 1.29 -5.62 -5.83
N LEU A 110 2.48 -5.26 -5.34
CA LEU A 110 2.68 -4.88 -3.94
C LEU A 110 1.83 -3.66 -3.56
N LEU A 111 1.86 -2.62 -4.40
CA LEU A 111 1.16 -1.37 -4.15
C LEU A 111 -0.37 -1.55 -4.16
N LEU A 112 -0.89 -2.36 -5.07
CA LEU A 112 -2.31 -2.75 -5.08
C LEU A 112 -2.69 -3.58 -3.87
N HIS A 113 -1.83 -4.53 -3.46
CA HIS A 113 -2.07 -5.34 -2.28
C HIS A 113 -2.15 -4.46 -1.03
N GLN A 114 -1.19 -3.56 -0.80
CA GLN A 114 -1.24 -2.65 0.35
C GLN A 114 -2.46 -1.73 0.31
N PHE A 115 -2.78 -1.19 -0.85
CA PHE A 115 -3.94 -0.33 -1.03
C PHE A 115 -5.24 -1.04 -0.63
N LEU A 116 -5.48 -2.24 -1.14
CA LEU A 116 -6.68 -3.02 -0.81
C LEU A 116 -6.67 -3.56 0.62
N THR A 117 -5.50 -3.91 1.17
CA THR A 117 -5.37 -4.33 2.56
C THR A 117 -5.84 -3.23 3.53
N HIS A 118 -5.58 -1.96 3.20
CA HIS A 118 -5.84 -0.84 4.10
C HIS A 118 -7.04 0.03 3.73
N ASP A 119 -7.65 -0.16 2.56
CA ASP A 119 -8.67 0.76 2.06
C ASP A 119 -9.87 0.11 1.37
N ARG A 120 -9.93 -1.23 1.28
CA ARG A 120 -10.95 -1.92 0.47
C ARG A 120 -12.40 -1.62 0.86
N THR A 121 -12.69 -1.31 2.13
CA THR A 121 -14.06 -0.96 2.57
C THR A 121 -14.57 0.28 1.84
N PHE A 122 -13.71 1.27 1.58
CA PHE A 122 -14.08 2.44 0.77
C PHE A 122 -13.80 2.23 -0.71
N SER A 123 -12.61 1.75 -1.04
CA SER A 123 -12.11 1.78 -2.41
C SER A 123 -12.83 0.82 -3.34
N LEU A 124 -13.25 -0.35 -2.90
CA LEU A 124 -13.96 -1.28 -3.78
C LEU A 124 -15.34 -0.74 -4.19
N PRO A 125 -16.22 -0.29 -3.26
CA PRO A 125 -17.48 0.36 -3.66
C PRO A 125 -17.25 1.61 -4.51
N PHE A 126 -16.26 2.44 -4.17
CA PHE A 126 -15.94 3.65 -4.95
C PHE A 126 -15.49 3.33 -6.37
N LEU A 127 -14.65 2.31 -6.56
CA LEU A 127 -14.25 1.85 -7.88
C LEU A 127 -15.42 1.25 -8.67
N SER A 128 -16.32 0.52 -8.01
CA SER A 128 -17.55 0.02 -8.65
C SER A 128 -18.36 1.18 -9.23
N ARG A 129 -18.63 2.22 -8.43
CA ARG A 129 -19.39 3.40 -8.89
C ARG A 129 -18.74 4.12 -10.06
N LEU A 130 -17.42 4.15 -10.12
CA LEU A 130 -16.70 4.74 -11.25
C LEU A 130 -16.81 3.90 -12.53
N VAL A 131 -16.78 2.57 -12.39
CA VAL A 131 -17.00 1.65 -13.50
C VAL A 131 -18.43 1.75 -14.02
N ASP A 132 -19.42 1.76 -13.12
CA ASP A 132 -20.84 1.87 -13.46
C ASP A 132 -21.17 3.21 -14.15
N ALA A 133 -20.45 4.27 -13.78
CA ALA A 133 -20.60 5.59 -14.38
C ALA A 133 -19.82 5.79 -15.70
N ASP A 134 -19.13 4.76 -16.19
CA ASP A 134 -18.22 4.83 -17.35
C ASP A 134 -17.26 6.04 -17.26
N TYR A 135 -16.62 6.18 -16.08
CA TYR A 135 -15.88 7.40 -15.76
C TYR A 135 -14.64 7.58 -16.67
N ASP A 136 -14.66 8.63 -17.48
CA ASP A 136 -13.56 8.97 -18.40
C ASP A 136 -12.37 9.62 -17.66
N PHE A 137 -11.37 8.80 -17.35
CA PHE A 137 -10.11 9.26 -16.76
C PHE A 137 -9.28 10.18 -17.68
N GLY A 138 -9.45 10.07 -19.00
CA GLY A 138 -8.70 10.81 -20.01
C GLY A 138 -9.12 12.28 -20.14
N ARG A 139 -10.38 12.60 -19.81
CA ARG A 139 -10.88 14.00 -19.79
C ARG A 139 -10.28 14.86 -18.68
N GLY A 140 -9.52 14.26 -17.75
CA GLY A 140 -8.65 14.95 -16.81
C GLY A 140 -9.33 15.85 -15.77
N ARG A 141 -10.66 16.04 -15.84
CA ARG A 141 -11.45 16.81 -14.88
C ARG A 141 -12.14 15.85 -13.94
N PHE A 142 -11.68 15.85 -12.68
CA PHE A 142 -12.26 15.17 -11.51
C PHE A 142 -13.67 15.70 -11.15
N LYS A 143 -14.57 15.81 -12.13
CA LYS A 143 -15.89 16.43 -11.95
C LYS A 143 -16.87 15.36 -11.46
N GLY A 144 -17.55 15.60 -10.34
CA GLY A 144 -18.55 14.68 -9.78
C GLY A 144 -17.97 13.54 -8.94
N LEU A 145 -16.64 13.50 -8.73
CA LEU A 145 -16.00 12.53 -7.84
C LEU A 145 -16.49 12.66 -6.40
N GLU A 146 -16.74 13.89 -5.97
CA GLU A 146 -17.29 14.22 -4.66
C GLU A 146 -18.68 13.60 -4.44
N GLY A 147 -19.50 13.53 -5.49
CA GLY A 147 -20.83 12.90 -5.44
C GLY A 147 -20.72 11.39 -5.24
N LEU A 148 -19.93 10.73 -6.08
CA LEU A 148 -19.69 9.27 -5.96
C LEU A 148 -19.04 8.90 -4.63
N ALA A 149 -18.08 9.71 -4.17
CA ALA A 149 -17.45 9.51 -2.86
C ALA A 149 -18.44 9.73 -1.70
N ARG A 150 -19.39 10.67 -1.84
CA ARG A 150 -20.42 10.92 -0.83
C ARG A 150 -21.35 9.73 -0.68
N GLU A 151 -21.83 9.18 -1.79
CA GLU A 151 -22.71 7.99 -1.79
C GLU A 151 -22.06 6.82 -1.04
N VAL A 152 -20.80 6.53 -1.37
CA VAL A 152 -20.02 5.46 -0.72
C VAL A 152 -19.79 5.77 0.76
N TRP A 153 -19.46 7.03 1.10
CA TRP A 153 -19.28 7.44 2.50
C TRP A 153 -20.56 7.25 3.32
N GLU A 154 -21.71 7.65 2.78
CA GLU A 154 -23.01 7.49 3.42
C GLU A 154 -23.38 6.02 3.63
N GLU A 155 -23.12 5.17 2.64
CA GLU A 155 -23.36 3.73 2.71
C GLU A 155 -22.51 3.07 3.82
N ILE A 156 -21.21 3.34 3.81
CA ILE A 156 -20.27 2.81 4.81
C ILE A 156 -20.59 3.36 6.20
N TRP A 157 -20.96 4.65 6.31
CA TRP A 157 -21.36 5.25 7.59
C TRP A 157 -22.61 4.59 8.18
N LYS A 158 -23.61 4.25 7.34
CA LYS A 158 -24.81 3.54 7.79
C LYS A 158 -24.50 2.13 8.29
N ALA A 159 -23.59 1.42 7.62
CA ALA A 159 -23.25 0.03 7.94
C ALA A 159 -22.27 -0.09 9.12
N HIS A 160 -21.29 0.81 9.22
CA HIS A 160 -20.10 0.66 10.08
C HIS A 160 -19.87 1.82 11.04
N ARG A 161 -20.95 2.53 11.42
CA ARG A 161 -20.86 3.75 12.24
C ARG A 161 -19.99 3.57 13.49
N TYR A 162 -20.16 2.47 14.21
CA TYR A 162 -19.49 2.24 15.49
C TYR A 162 -17.98 2.07 15.30
N GLU A 163 -17.58 1.31 14.28
CA GLU A 163 -16.19 1.07 13.91
C GLU A 163 -15.51 2.37 13.47
N LEU A 164 -16.20 3.17 12.63
CA LEU A 164 -15.68 4.45 12.10
C LEU A 164 -15.47 5.50 13.20
N VAL A 165 -16.35 5.54 14.20
CA VAL A 165 -16.23 6.44 15.37
C VAL A 165 -15.13 5.98 16.32
N ALA A 166 -14.86 4.68 16.40
CA ALA A 166 -13.80 4.10 17.23
C ALA A 166 -12.39 4.26 16.62
N LEU A 167 -12.27 4.73 15.38
CA LEU A 167 -10.97 5.03 14.77
C LEU A 167 -10.29 6.22 15.47
N GLU A 168 -8.95 6.24 15.48
CA GLU A 168 -8.16 7.36 16.04
C GLU A 168 -7.36 8.10 14.95
N PRO A 169 -7.83 9.26 14.45
CA PRO A 169 -9.00 10.01 14.87
C PRO A 169 -10.30 9.42 14.30
N PRO A 170 -11.44 9.76 14.92
CA PRO A 170 -12.75 9.36 14.43
C PRO A 170 -13.01 9.95 13.04
N LEU A 171 -13.70 9.19 12.20
CA LEU A 171 -14.19 9.75 10.94
C LEU A 171 -15.41 10.64 11.17
N PRO A 172 -15.54 11.77 10.46
CA PRO A 172 -16.71 12.62 10.55
C PRO A 172 -17.94 11.91 9.96
N ASP A 173 -19.10 12.26 10.49
CA ASP A 173 -20.39 11.87 9.94
C ASP A 173 -20.49 12.26 8.45
N SER A 174 -21.11 11.39 7.66
CA SER A 174 -21.51 11.62 6.27
C SER A 174 -22.20 12.96 6.00
N VAL A 175 -22.95 13.51 6.97
CA VAL A 175 -23.60 14.83 6.82
C VAL A 175 -22.64 15.99 7.14
N LYS A 176 -21.60 15.73 7.93
CA LYS A 176 -20.59 16.72 8.36
C LYS A 176 -19.36 16.77 7.44
N VAL A 177 -19.18 15.78 6.56
CA VAL A 177 -18.05 15.75 5.63
C VAL A 177 -18.22 16.80 4.52
N THR A 178 -17.20 17.65 4.37
CA THR A 178 -17.21 18.70 3.35
C THR A 178 -16.95 18.13 1.95
N GLU A 179 -17.45 18.78 0.91
CA GLU A 179 -17.14 18.41 -0.49
C GLU A 179 -15.64 18.39 -0.76
N ARG A 180 -14.89 19.33 -0.17
CA ARG A 180 -13.43 19.38 -0.29
C ARG A 180 -12.78 18.12 0.27
N THR A 181 -13.22 17.65 1.42
CA THR A 181 -12.73 16.40 2.03
C THR A 181 -13.02 15.21 1.12
N LEU A 182 -14.26 15.09 0.63
CA LEU A 182 -14.67 14.03 -0.30
C LEU A 182 -13.80 14.04 -1.57
N LEU A 183 -13.61 15.22 -2.16
CA LEU A 183 -12.78 15.37 -3.36
C LEU A 183 -11.32 15.01 -3.09
N HIS A 184 -10.76 15.36 -1.93
CA HIS A 184 -9.40 14.96 -1.55
C HIS A 184 -9.26 13.44 -1.44
N HIS A 185 -10.22 12.77 -0.79
CA HIS A 185 -10.27 11.32 -0.65
C HIS A 185 -10.40 10.61 -2.01
N ALA A 186 -11.27 11.12 -2.89
CA ALA A 186 -11.46 10.56 -4.22
C ALA A 186 -10.23 10.81 -5.11
N SER A 187 -9.75 12.05 -5.18
CA SER A 187 -8.64 12.45 -6.05
C SER A 187 -7.33 11.75 -5.70
N ALA A 188 -7.04 11.54 -4.41
CA ALA A 188 -5.83 10.85 -3.98
C ALA A 188 -5.79 9.39 -4.47
N ARG A 189 -6.94 8.69 -4.37
CA ARG A 189 -7.10 7.31 -4.84
C ARG A 189 -6.98 7.21 -6.35
N ILE A 190 -7.67 8.09 -7.08
CA ILE A 190 -7.58 8.09 -8.54
C ILE A 190 -6.20 8.49 -9.03
N ARG A 191 -5.54 9.44 -8.35
CA ARG A 191 -4.14 9.74 -8.65
C ARG A 191 -3.24 8.52 -8.47
N PHE A 192 -3.37 7.84 -7.34
CA PHE A 192 -2.59 6.63 -7.06
C PHE A 192 -2.84 5.52 -8.06
N LEU A 193 -4.10 5.24 -8.41
CA LEU A 193 -4.46 4.09 -9.23
C LEU A 193 -4.28 4.35 -10.73
N ASN A 194 -4.71 5.50 -11.23
CA ASN A 194 -4.91 5.71 -12.67
C ASN A 194 -3.90 6.67 -13.32
N ARG A 195 -3.34 7.64 -12.59
CA ARG A 195 -2.44 8.63 -13.21
C ARG A 195 -1.07 8.03 -13.51
N MET A 196 -0.35 8.68 -14.45
CA MET A 196 1.02 8.29 -14.84
C MET A 196 2.05 8.45 -13.73
N ASP A 197 1.84 9.42 -12.82
CA ASP A 197 2.63 9.59 -11.60
C ASP A 197 2.22 8.61 -10.48
N GLY A 198 1.14 7.86 -10.72
CA GLY A 198 0.61 6.74 -9.95
C GLY A 198 0.95 5.38 -10.58
N LEU A 199 0.01 4.43 -10.50
CA LEU A 199 0.12 3.07 -11.04
C LEU A 199 -0.22 2.95 -12.54
N ALA A 200 -0.82 3.99 -13.13
CA ALA A 200 -1.24 4.04 -14.53
C ALA A 200 -2.18 2.88 -14.94
N LEU A 201 -3.13 2.51 -14.08
CA LEU A 201 -4.12 1.47 -14.37
C LEU A 201 -5.29 2.03 -15.18
N ASN A 202 -5.72 1.30 -16.20
CA ASN A 202 -6.90 1.65 -16.99
C ASN A 202 -8.19 1.16 -16.33
N ILE A 203 -9.34 1.62 -16.85
CA ILE A 203 -10.66 1.26 -16.30
C ILE A 203 -10.93 -0.25 -16.37
N ASP A 204 -10.43 -0.96 -17.39
CA ASP A 204 -10.62 -2.42 -17.50
C ASP A 204 -9.93 -3.19 -16.38
N VAL A 205 -8.72 -2.76 -15.99
CA VAL A 205 -8.01 -3.34 -14.84
C VAL A 205 -8.76 -3.01 -13.54
N LEU A 206 -9.25 -1.78 -13.38
CA LEU A 206 -10.04 -1.39 -12.21
C LEU A 206 -11.33 -2.19 -12.10
N ARG A 207 -12.04 -2.41 -13.21
CA ARG A 207 -13.22 -3.28 -13.28
C ARG A 207 -12.90 -4.69 -12.82
N ARG A 208 -11.86 -5.32 -13.40
CA ARG A 208 -11.44 -6.68 -13.00
C ARG A 208 -10.97 -6.76 -11.54
N LEU A 209 -10.36 -5.70 -11.01
CA LEU A 209 -10.02 -5.62 -9.58
C LEU A 209 -11.28 -5.60 -8.72
N THR A 210 -12.27 -4.76 -9.05
CA THR A 210 -13.53 -4.70 -8.32
C THR A 210 -14.26 -6.05 -8.35
N GLU A 211 -14.40 -6.66 -9.53
CA GLU A 211 -15.00 -7.99 -9.70
C GLU A 211 -14.25 -9.07 -8.91
N GLY A 212 -12.91 -9.05 -8.99
CA GLY A 212 -12.06 -10.02 -8.31
C GLY A 212 -12.09 -9.94 -6.79
N PHE A 213 -12.49 -8.81 -6.22
CA PHE A 213 -12.55 -8.59 -4.76
C PHE A 213 -13.97 -8.37 -4.22
N GLN A 214 -15.00 -8.56 -5.04
CA GLN A 214 -16.38 -8.45 -4.62
C GLN A 214 -16.69 -9.34 -3.42
N GLY A 215 -17.34 -8.79 -2.40
CA GLY A 215 -17.71 -9.50 -1.16
C GLY A 215 -16.58 -9.58 -0.14
N THR A 216 -15.43 -8.95 -0.38
CA THR A 216 -14.28 -8.92 0.53
C THR A 216 -14.05 -7.56 1.21
N GLU A 217 -14.92 -6.58 0.92
CA GLU A 217 -14.84 -5.18 1.35
C GLU A 217 -14.69 -5.07 2.87
N ASP A 218 -15.45 -5.87 3.62
CA ASP A 218 -15.52 -5.82 5.08
C ASP A 218 -14.90 -7.04 5.77
N SER A 219 -14.26 -7.91 4.99
CA SER A 219 -13.58 -9.10 5.52
C SER A 219 -12.47 -8.69 6.50
N ASP A 220 -12.38 -9.36 7.65
CA ASP A 220 -11.40 -8.99 8.69
C ASP A 220 -9.94 -9.06 8.20
N ARG A 221 -9.66 -9.98 7.26
CA ARG A 221 -8.35 -10.18 6.64
C ARG A 221 -8.47 -10.10 5.12
N MET A 222 -7.35 -9.73 4.49
CA MET A 222 -7.23 -9.78 3.04
C MET A 222 -7.33 -11.25 2.59
N PRO A 223 -8.01 -11.56 1.46
CA PRO A 223 -8.01 -12.90 0.90
C PRO A 223 -6.59 -13.42 0.69
N ALA A 224 -6.37 -14.67 1.04
CA ALA A 224 -5.05 -15.27 0.97
C ALA A 224 -4.48 -15.37 -0.45
N ASP A 225 -5.37 -15.53 -1.42
CA ASP A 225 -5.11 -15.54 -2.85
C ASP A 225 -5.11 -14.13 -3.45
N SER A 226 -5.02 -13.08 -2.62
CA SER A 226 -5.09 -11.68 -3.08
C SER A 226 -4.11 -11.35 -4.20
N PHE A 227 -2.88 -11.88 -4.16
CA PHE A 227 -1.93 -11.69 -5.27
C PHE A 227 -2.35 -12.43 -6.54
N ALA A 228 -3.05 -13.56 -6.44
CA ALA A 228 -3.63 -14.23 -7.60
C ALA A 228 -4.68 -13.34 -8.26
N ARG A 229 -5.61 -12.78 -7.46
CA ARG A 229 -6.66 -11.87 -7.92
C ARG A 229 -6.07 -10.60 -8.55
N ILE A 230 -5.07 -10.00 -7.89
CA ILE A 230 -4.39 -8.79 -8.41
C ILE A 230 -3.70 -9.08 -9.73
N LYS A 231 -2.90 -10.15 -9.83
CA LYS A 231 -2.20 -10.53 -11.07
C LYS A 231 -3.19 -10.89 -12.18
N ALA A 232 -4.30 -11.55 -11.86
CA ALA A 232 -5.36 -11.81 -12.83
C ALA A 232 -5.99 -10.52 -13.35
N ALA A 233 -6.25 -9.56 -12.49
CA ALA A 233 -6.80 -8.28 -12.90
C ALA A 233 -5.82 -7.45 -13.74
N THR A 234 -4.53 -7.42 -13.39
CA THR A 234 -3.52 -6.62 -14.10
C THR A 234 -3.06 -7.24 -15.41
N SER A 235 -2.93 -8.57 -15.48
CA SER A 235 -2.44 -9.28 -16.66
C SER A 235 -3.54 -9.87 -17.56
N GLY A 236 -4.76 -10.05 -17.03
CA GLY A 236 -5.83 -10.76 -17.72
C GLY A 236 -5.65 -12.29 -17.73
N LEU A 237 -4.64 -12.83 -17.03
CA LEU A 237 -4.34 -14.26 -16.97
C LEU A 237 -4.58 -14.82 -15.58
N ALA A 238 -5.19 -16.01 -15.47
CA ALA A 238 -5.30 -16.70 -14.19
C ALA A 238 -3.93 -17.25 -13.77
N PRO A 239 -3.30 -16.74 -12.69
CA PRO A 239 -2.00 -17.24 -12.25
C PRO A 239 -2.15 -18.57 -11.51
N ALA A 240 -1.19 -19.46 -11.71
CA ALA A 240 -1.08 -20.70 -10.95
C ALA A 240 -0.27 -20.48 -9.67
N GLU A 241 -0.54 -21.25 -8.63
CA GLU A 241 0.27 -21.21 -7.43
C GLU A 241 1.70 -21.70 -7.73
N ALA A 242 2.70 -21.07 -7.09
CA ALA A 242 4.08 -21.47 -7.20
C ALA A 242 4.31 -22.82 -6.50
N THR A 243 5.14 -23.66 -7.11
CA THR A 243 5.58 -24.93 -6.54
C THR A 243 6.40 -24.71 -5.27
N ALA A 244 6.51 -25.74 -4.42
CA ALA A 244 7.32 -25.66 -3.20
C ALA A 244 8.79 -25.29 -3.47
N ASN A 245 9.37 -25.75 -4.59
CA ASN A 245 10.74 -25.43 -4.98
C ASN A 245 10.87 -23.96 -5.42
N GLU A 246 9.94 -23.46 -6.23
CA GLU A 246 9.89 -22.04 -6.64
C GLU A 246 9.75 -21.13 -5.40
N LEU A 247 8.85 -21.48 -4.47
CA LEU A 247 8.65 -20.76 -3.22
C LEU A 247 9.90 -20.77 -2.35
N HIS A 248 10.55 -21.92 -2.17
CA HIS A 248 11.77 -22.03 -1.37
C HIS A 248 12.89 -21.14 -1.93
N ALA A 249 13.14 -21.21 -3.24
CA ALA A 249 14.15 -20.38 -3.90
C ALA A 249 13.83 -18.87 -3.75
N ALA A 250 12.57 -18.50 -3.94
CA ALA A 250 12.13 -17.11 -3.80
C ALA A 250 12.25 -16.60 -2.35
N LEU A 251 11.96 -17.44 -1.34
CA LEU A 251 12.14 -17.10 0.07
C LEU A 251 13.62 -16.93 0.45
N MET A 252 14.50 -17.75 -0.11
CA MET A 252 15.95 -17.61 0.11
C MET A 252 16.49 -16.31 -0.49
N ASP A 253 16.06 -15.95 -1.71
CA ASP A 253 16.37 -14.65 -2.32
C ASP A 253 15.80 -13.48 -1.50
N ALA A 254 14.55 -13.60 -1.04
CA ALA A 254 13.93 -12.61 -0.18
C ALA A 254 14.72 -12.44 1.14
N TYR A 255 15.20 -13.52 1.74
CA TYR A 255 16.03 -13.47 2.93
C TYR A 255 17.34 -12.74 2.69
N GLN A 256 18.07 -13.08 1.62
CA GLN A 256 19.32 -12.40 1.27
C GLN A 256 19.10 -10.89 1.06
N THR A 257 17.94 -10.52 0.54
CA THR A 257 17.59 -9.14 0.22
C THR A 257 17.11 -8.33 1.44
N LEU A 258 16.23 -8.91 2.27
CA LEU A 258 15.49 -8.17 3.31
C LEU A 258 16.07 -8.36 4.72
N GLN A 259 16.92 -9.37 4.94
CA GLN A 259 17.37 -9.69 6.29
C GLN A 259 18.06 -8.50 6.97
N LYS A 260 17.84 -8.39 8.27
CA LYS A 260 18.56 -7.47 9.16
C LYS A 260 18.70 -8.14 10.51
N ALA A 261 19.92 -8.16 11.04
CA ALA A 261 20.25 -8.88 12.27
C ALA A 261 19.81 -10.37 12.25
N GLY A 262 19.89 -11.01 11.08
CA GLY A 262 19.61 -12.45 10.92
C GLY A 262 18.13 -12.82 10.80
N TYR A 263 17.22 -11.84 10.66
CA TYR A 263 15.80 -12.08 10.42
C TYR A 263 15.25 -11.16 9.33
N MET A 264 14.20 -11.59 8.65
CA MET A 264 13.33 -10.75 7.81
C MET A 264 11.88 -10.84 8.28
N SER A 265 11.05 -9.87 7.87
CA SER A 265 9.60 -9.92 8.04
C SER A 265 9.01 -10.98 7.12
N GLY A 266 8.16 -11.86 7.66
CA GLY A 266 7.41 -12.84 6.89
C GLY A 266 6.42 -12.18 5.94
N TYR A 267 5.75 -11.13 6.39
CA TYR A 267 4.89 -10.30 5.55
C TYR A 267 5.70 -9.57 4.48
N GLY A 268 6.85 -9.00 4.82
CA GLY A 268 7.76 -8.40 3.84
C GLY A 268 8.22 -9.40 2.76
N ALA A 269 8.57 -10.63 3.17
CA ALA A 269 8.93 -11.71 2.26
C ALA A 269 7.76 -12.07 1.33
N TYR A 270 6.55 -12.20 1.85
CA TYR A 270 5.34 -12.47 1.07
C TYR A 270 5.08 -11.42 -0.02
N LEU A 271 5.24 -10.14 0.32
CA LEU A 271 5.11 -9.04 -0.63
C LEU A 271 6.22 -9.08 -1.69
N LEU A 272 7.47 -9.30 -1.28
CA LEU A 272 8.62 -9.34 -2.20
C LEU A 272 8.53 -10.50 -3.18
N VAL A 273 8.23 -11.70 -2.66
CA VAL A 273 8.10 -12.92 -3.46
C VAL A 273 7.02 -12.75 -4.51
N ASN A 274 5.81 -12.34 -4.12
CA ASN A 274 4.72 -12.18 -5.08
C ASN A 274 4.98 -11.06 -6.10
N GLN A 275 5.69 -10.00 -5.73
CA GLN A 275 6.09 -8.95 -6.67
C GLN A 275 7.12 -9.45 -7.70
N LYS A 276 8.07 -10.29 -7.28
CA LYS A 276 9.13 -10.82 -8.15
C LYS A 276 8.68 -12.00 -9.00
N LEU A 277 7.70 -12.77 -8.55
CA LEU A 277 7.13 -13.87 -9.33
C LEU A 277 6.51 -13.35 -10.63
N PRO A 278 6.61 -14.12 -11.73
CA PRO A 278 6.01 -13.74 -13.01
C PRO A 278 4.48 -13.58 -12.89
N ALA A 279 3.87 -12.92 -13.87
CA ALA A 279 2.43 -12.61 -13.85
C ALA A 279 1.54 -13.86 -13.76
N ASN A 280 2.00 -15.01 -14.27
CA ASN A 280 1.28 -16.29 -14.24
C ASN A 280 1.56 -17.12 -12.97
N ARG A 281 2.28 -16.58 -11.98
CA ARG A 281 2.59 -17.26 -10.71
C ARG A 281 2.23 -16.41 -9.50
N TYR A 282 1.77 -17.03 -8.44
CA TYR A 282 1.55 -16.39 -7.14
C TYR A 282 1.85 -17.35 -5.99
N VAL A 283 1.90 -16.81 -4.78
CA VAL A 283 1.98 -17.60 -3.54
C VAL A 283 0.88 -17.11 -2.62
N ALA A 284 0.02 -18.01 -2.14
CA ALA A 284 -0.98 -17.68 -1.13
C ALA A 284 -0.33 -17.43 0.23
N TRP A 285 -0.96 -16.59 1.06
CA TRP A 285 -0.45 -16.27 2.39
C TRP A 285 -0.27 -17.52 3.28
N GLU A 286 -1.27 -18.41 3.37
CA GLU A 286 -1.15 -19.62 4.20
C GLU A 286 -0.13 -20.59 3.64
N THR A 287 0.02 -20.68 2.31
CA THR A 287 1.06 -21.52 1.68
C THR A 287 2.45 -21.04 2.10
N LEU A 288 2.71 -19.74 2.07
CA LEU A 288 3.98 -19.17 2.54
C LEU A 288 4.20 -19.44 4.03
N VAL A 289 3.18 -19.18 4.87
CA VAL A 289 3.26 -19.40 6.32
C VAL A 289 3.55 -20.88 6.63
N ASN A 290 2.85 -21.80 5.98
CA ASN A 290 3.03 -23.24 6.18
C ASN A 290 4.42 -23.69 5.70
N HIS A 291 4.87 -23.21 4.54
CA HIS A 291 6.22 -23.51 4.03
C HIS A 291 7.29 -22.99 4.98
N ALA A 292 7.17 -21.76 5.48
CA ALA A 292 8.13 -21.18 6.43
C ALA A 292 8.14 -21.87 7.79
N ARG A 293 7.00 -22.43 8.24
CA ARG A 293 6.87 -23.09 9.54
C ARG A 293 7.30 -24.54 9.53
N VAL A 294 6.98 -25.28 8.47
CA VAL A 294 7.20 -26.73 8.36
C VAL A 294 8.41 -27.06 7.49
N GLY A 295 8.81 -26.16 6.60
CA GLY A 295 9.93 -26.35 5.68
C GLY A 295 11.27 -26.42 6.40
N GLU A 296 12.12 -27.34 5.95
CA GLU A 296 13.49 -27.41 6.42
C GLU A 296 14.27 -26.16 5.99
N GLY A 297 15.04 -25.57 6.92
CA GLY A 297 15.98 -24.49 6.62
C GLY A 297 15.62 -23.11 7.20
N PHE A 298 14.37 -22.91 7.66
CA PHE A 298 13.95 -21.65 8.26
C PHE A 298 13.79 -21.72 9.78
N VAL A 299 14.00 -20.59 10.45
CA VAL A 299 13.73 -20.38 11.88
C VAL A 299 12.60 -19.38 12.01
N TRP A 300 11.57 -19.74 12.78
CA TRP A 300 10.39 -18.90 13.00
C TRP A 300 10.45 -18.21 14.38
N LYS A 301 10.11 -16.92 14.43
CA LYS A 301 9.88 -16.18 15.67
C LYS A 301 8.64 -15.30 15.59
N SER A 302 8.03 -15.04 16.75
CA SER A 302 6.92 -14.10 16.86
C SER A 302 7.36 -12.67 16.53
N SER A 303 6.54 -11.93 15.79
CA SER A 303 6.67 -10.48 15.62
C SER A 303 5.84 -9.75 16.69
N PHE A 304 6.15 -8.49 16.95
CA PHE A 304 5.31 -7.60 17.75
C PHE A 304 3.99 -7.26 17.04
N ARG A 305 3.97 -7.37 15.71
CA ARG A 305 2.74 -7.20 14.92
C ARG A 305 2.04 -8.55 14.76
N SER A 306 0.73 -8.57 14.98
CA SER A 306 -0.07 -9.81 14.94
C SER A 306 -0.30 -10.36 13.54
N ASP A 307 -0.12 -9.53 12.52
CA ASP A 307 -0.20 -9.87 11.10
C ASP A 307 1.15 -10.30 10.49
N ASP A 308 2.22 -10.35 11.30
CA ASP A 308 3.57 -10.65 10.84
C ASP A 308 4.28 -11.69 11.73
N PHE A 309 5.39 -12.21 11.22
CA PHE A 309 6.31 -13.07 11.94
C PHE A 309 7.74 -12.79 11.47
N LEU A 310 8.73 -13.25 12.21
CA LEU A 310 10.13 -13.10 11.85
C LEU A 310 10.67 -14.42 11.32
N LEU A 311 11.28 -14.37 10.13
CA LEU A 311 11.88 -15.52 9.46
C LEU A 311 13.40 -15.39 9.43
N GLY A 312 14.10 -16.37 10.00
CA GLY A 312 15.55 -16.55 9.96
C GLY A 312 15.94 -17.77 9.12
N ILE A 313 17.24 -17.95 8.86
CA ILE A 313 17.79 -19.22 8.34
C ILE A 313 18.41 -20.01 9.49
N SER A 314 18.15 -21.32 9.53
CA SER A 314 18.71 -22.20 10.56
C SER A 314 20.22 -22.42 10.35
N PRO A 315 21.10 -22.07 11.31
CA PRO A 315 22.55 -22.26 11.17
C PRO A 315 22.97 -23.74 11.18
N GLN A 316 22.10 -24.66 11.60
CA GLN A 316 22.38 -26.10 11.66
C GLN A 316 22.38 -26.81 10.30
N LYS A 317 22.08 -26.10 9.20
CA LYS A 317 22.20 -26.61 7.83
C LYS A 317 22.84 -25.56 6.91
N LYS A 318 24.10 -25.17 7.17
CA LYS A 318 25.05 -24.91 6.08
C LYS A 318 25.41 -26.27 5.45
N VAL A 319 24.47 -26.90 4.75
CA VAL A 319 24.79 -28.09 3.95
C VAL A 319 25.46 -27.58 2.67
N ALA A 320 26.61 -28.17 2.36
CA ALA A 320 27.50 -27.83 1.26
C ALA A 320 26.74 -27.50 -0.03
N MET A 321 27.07 -26.33 -0.61
CA MET A 321 26.91 -26.11 -2.06
C MET A 321 28.02 -26.84 -2.80
#